data_AF-A0A9D4BMA8-F1
#
_entry.id   AF-A0A9D4BMA8-F1
#
_cell.length_a   1.000
_cell.length_b   1.000
_cell.length_c   1.000
_cell.angle_alpha   90.00
_cell.angle_beta   90.00
_cell.angle_gamma   90.00
#
_symmetry.space_group_name_H-M   'P 1'
#
loop_
_entity.id
_entity.type
_entity.pdbx_description
1 polymer ?
#
loop_
_entity_poly.entity_id
_entity_poly.type
_entity_poly.pdbx_seq_one_letter_code
_entity_poly.pdbx_strand_id
1 'polypeptide(L)'
;MLIPCIVIAVDIDPHKIALARHNAAVYGVEDRIEFIVGDFLKVGPTLRADVVFLSPPWGGPQYLAADIFDLETMMAVNTYPYLLHAKLFSSEHEFRYLFHVLLVCAQNA
;
A
#
# COMPACT_ATOMS: atom_id res chain seq x y z
N MET A 1 13.23 -15.70 18.68
CA MET A 1 13.77 -14.54 17.95
C MET A 1 12.67 -14.08 17.01
N LEU A 2 11.96 -12.98 17.33
CA LEU A 2 10.93 -12.45 16.44
C LEU A 2 11.64 -11.84 15.23
N ILE A 3 11.32 -12.35 14.04
CA ILE A 3 11.83 -11.80 12.79
C ILE A 3 11.11 -10.46 12.60
N PRO A 4 11.83 -9.34 12.41
CA PRO A 4 11.21 -8.05 12.26
C PRO A 4 10.35 -8.05 10.99
N CYS A 5 9.09 -7.67 11.12
CA CYS A 5 8.22 -7.45 9.98
C CYS A 5 8.67 -6.17 9.26
N ILE A 6 9.03 -6.31 7.98
CA ILE A 6 9.50 -5.19 7.16
C ILE A 6 8.33 -4.67 6.33
N VAL A 7 8.14 -3.35 6.33
CA VAL A 7 7.12 -2.69 5.52
C VAL A 7 7.77 -2.14 4.26
N ILE A 8 7.16 -2.39 3.10
CA ILE A 8 7.48 -1.67 1.86
C ILE A 8 6.36 -0.65 1.64
N ALA A 9 6.67 0.64 1.76
CA ALA A 9 5.73 1.74 1.59
C ALA A 9 5.89 2.35 0.19
N VAL A 10 4.85 2.20 -0.65
CA VAL A 10 4.81 2.76 -2.01
C VAL A 10 3.77 3.87 -2.08
N ASP A 11 4.16 5.03 -2.56
CA ASP A 11 3.25 6.13 -2.92
C ASP A 11 3.77 6.82 -4.20
N ILE A 12 2.86 7.26 -5.06
CA ILE A 12 3.20 7.98 -6.29
C ILE A 12 3.67 9.41 -5.99
N ASP A 13 3.24 9.98 -4.85
CA ASP A 13 3.56 11.34 -4.45
C ASP A 13 4.83 11.38 -3.55
N PRO A 14 5.92 12.01 -4.01
CA PRO A 14 7.15 12.13 -3.22
C PRO A 14 6.94 12.90 -1.90
N HIS A 15 5.99 13.83 -1.83
CA HIS A 15 5.69 14.56 -0.60
C HIS A 15 5.09 13.65 0.46
N LYS A 16 4.23 12.70 0.06
CA LYS A 16 3.64 11.73 0.98
C LYS A 16 4.67 10.75 1.52
N ILE A 17 5.63 10.32 0.69
CA ILE A 17 6.77 9.52 1.17
C ILE A 17 7.61 10.30 2.19
N ALA A 18 7.87 11.59 1.96
CA ALA A 18 8.62 12.42 2.90
C ALA A 18 7.89 12.55 4.26
N LEU A 19 6.57 12.77 4.23
CA LEU A 19 5.73 12.82 5.44
C LEU A 19 5.69 11.46 6.16
N ALA A 20 5.52 10.37 5.42
CA ALA A 20 5.51 9.02 5.98
C ALA A 20 6.84 8.68 6.66
N ARG A 21 7.97 9.03 6.04
CA ARG A 21 9.30 8.86 6.61
C ARG A 21 9.48 9.68 7.88
N HIS A 22 9.10 10.97 7.85
CA HIS A 22 9.14 11.82 9.04
C HIS A 22 8.32 11.23 10.18
N ASN A 23 7.08 10.79 9.91
CA ASN A 23 6.23 10.15 10.91
C ASN A 23 6.87 8.87 11.44
N ALA A 24 7.40 8.01 10.58
CA ALA A 24 8.08 6.78 10.99
C ALA A 24 9.29 7.05 11.90
N ALA A 25 10.05 8.12 11.64
CA ALA A 25 11.14 8.56 12.50
C ALA A 25 10.63 9.02 13.88
N VAL A 26 9.54 9.79 13.92
CA VAL A 26 8.88 10.22 15.17
C VAL A 26 8.42 9.03 16.00
N TYR A 27 7.89 7.98 15.36
CA TYR A 27 7.46 6.74 16.04
C TYR A 27 8.60 5.73 16.30
N GLY A 28 9.83 6.01 15.86
CA GLY A 28 10.99 5.14 16.09
C GLY A 28 10.92 3.80 15.35
N VAL A 29 10.29 3.78 14.17
CA VAL A 29 10.11 2.57 13.34
C VAL A 29 10.63 2.73 11.91
N GLU A 30 11.28 3.84 11.60
CA GLU A 30 11.81 4.13 10.25
C GLU A 30 12.74 3.03 9.72
N ASP A 31 13.52 2.40 10.60
CA ASP A 31 14.45 1.30 10.29
C ASP A 31 13.76 0.02 9.78
N ARG A 32 12.43 -0.05 9.91
CA ARG A 32 11.60 -1.19 9.49
C ARG A 32 10.81 -0.92 8.22
N ILE A 33 11.01 0.24 7.58
CA ILE A 33 10.22 0.66 6.42
C ILE A 33 11.13 1.01 5.25
N GLU A 34 10.93 0.32 4.13
CA GLU A 34 11.49 0.70 2.83
C GLU A 34 10.52 1.62 2.10
N PHE A 35 10.95 2.82 1.76
CA PHE A 35 10.11 3.82 1.09
C PHE A 35 10.42 3.89 -0.41
N ILE A 36 9.39 3.75 -1.24
CA ILE A 36 9.48 3.80 -2.70
C ILE A 36 8.54 4.89 -3.21
N VAL A 37 9.09 5.87 -3.93
CA VAL A 37 8.30 6.83 -4.71
C VAL A 37 8.04 6.22 -6.09
N GLY A 38 6.80 5.90 -6.40
CA GLY A 38 6.46 5.29 -7.69
C GLY A 38 5.00 4.91 -7.84
N ASP A 39 4.61 4.66 -9.09
CA ASP A 39 3.31 4.11 -9.43
C ASP A 39 3.27 2.62 -9.07
N PHE A 40 2.43 2.25 -8.11
CA PHE A 40 2.26 0.87 -7.65
C PHE A 40 1.96 -0.11 -8.79
N LEU A 41 1.21 0.29 -9.82
CA LEU A 41 0.90 -0.60 -10.94
C LEU A 41 2.15 -0.92 -11.79
N LYS A 42 3.19 -0.09 -11.70
CA LYS A 42 4.47 -0.30 -12.40
C LYS A 42 5.49 -1.03 -11.53
N VAL A 43 5.57 -0.69 -10.23
CA VAL A 43 6.56 -1.29 -9.32
C VAL A 43 6.06 -2.57 -8.66
N GLY A 44 4.75 -2.70 -8.40
CA GLY A 44 4.13 -3.85 -7.76
C GLY A 44 4.54 -5.21 -8.34
N PRO A 45 4.58 -5.41 -9.68
CA PRO A 45 5.04 -6.67 -10.28
C PRO A 45 6.47 -7.09 -9.91
N THR A 46 7.34 -6.16 -9.49
CA THR A 46 8.73 -6.45 -9.14
C THR A 46 8.94 -6.65 -7.63
N LEU A 47 7.93 -6.35 -6.82
CA LEU A 47 8.00 -6.46 -5.37
C LEU A 47 7.61 -7.87 -4.90
N ARG A 48 8.12 -8.26 -3.73
CA ARG A 48 7.78 -9.52 -3.05
C ARG A 48 7.30 -9.21 -1.64
N ALA A 49 6.10 -9.68 -1.29
CA ALA A 49 5.52 -9.48 0.03
C ALA A 49 4.57 -10.61 0.40
N ASP A 50 4.48 -10.91 1.71
CA ASP A 50 3.58 -11.93 2.25
C ASP A 50 2.16 -11.39 2.46
N VAL A 51 2.06 -10.08 2.71
CA VAL A 51 0.79 -9.37 2.91
C VAL A 51 0.78 -8.11 2.07
N VAL A 52 -0.33 -7.83 1.40
CA VAL A 52 -0.56 -6.57 0.70
C VAL A 52 -1.69 -5.82 1.39
N PHE A 53 -1.41 -4.60 1.84
CA PHE A 53 -2.40 -3.65 2.31
C PHE A 53 -2.62 -2.59 1.24
N LEU A 54 -3.87 -2.48 0.78
CA LEU A 54 -4.27 -1.53 -0.26
C LEU A 54 -5.12 -0.43 0.37
N SER A 55 -4.67 0.82 0.24
CA SER A 55 -5.45 1.99 0.57
C SER A 55 -5.43 3.02 -0.58
N PRO A 56 -6.14 2.72 -1.69
CA PRO A 56 -6.24 3.61 -2.86
C PRO A 56 -6.95 4.94 -2.55
N PRO A 57 -6.94 5.91 -3.48
CA PRO A 57 -7.69 7.14 -3.31
C PRO A 57 -9.20 6.89 -3.45
N TRP A 58 -9.90 6.96 -2.33
CA TRP A 58 -11.34 6.65 -2.21
C TRP A 58 -12.28 7.73 -2.77
N GLY A 59 -11.77 8.75 -3.47
CA GLY A 59 -12.59 9.85 -3.99
C GLY A 59 -12.91 10.97 -2.99
N GLY A 60 -12.26 10.97 -1.80
CA GLY A 60 -12.43 12.04 -0.80
C GLY A 60 -13.71 11.92 0.04
N PRO A 61 -13.94 12.80 1.04
CA PRO A 61 -15.03 12.65 2.02
C PRO A 61 -16.44 12.58 1.43
N GLN A 62 -16.62 12.96 0.17
CA GLN A 62 -17.89 12.92 -0.56
C GLN A 62 -18.47 11.50 -0.66
N TYR A 63 -17.64 10.45 -0.59
CA TYR A 63 -18.14 9.07 -0.56
C TYR A 63 -19.08 8.79 0.61
N LEU A 64 -18.96 9.55 1.72
CA LEU A 64 -19.82 9.40 2.90
C LEU A 64 -21.28 9.77 2.64
N ALA A 65 -21.57 10.50 1.55
CA ALA A 65 -22.92 10.87 1.17
C ALA A 65 -23.65 9.79 0.37
N ALA A 66 -22.97 8.71 -0.02
CA ALA A 66 -23.56 7.60 -0.74
C ALA A 66 -23.93 6.44 0.20
N ASP A 67 -25.12 5.88 0.04
CA ASP A 67 -25.56 4.71 0.82
C ASP A 67 -24.76 3.44 0.44
N ILE A 68 -24.25 3.37 -0.78
CA ILE A 68 -23.46 2.25 -1.33
C ILE A 68 -22.20 2.82 -1.95
N PHE A 69 -21.03 2.32 -1.52
CA PHE A 69 -19.75 2.65 -2.14
C PHE A 69 -19.44 1.67 -3.27
N ASP A 70 -19.51 2.15 -4.51
CA ASP A 70 -19.25 1.35 -5.70
C ASP A 70 -17.79 1.51 -6.15
N LEU A 71 -17.05 0.40 -6.15
CA LEU A 71 -15.62 0.40 -6.51
C LEU A 71 -15.37 0.74 -7.98
N GLU A 72 -16.32 0.56 -8.90
CA GLU A 72 -16.07 0.86 -10.32
C GLU A 72 -16.28 2.36 -10.61
N THR A 73 -17.26 2.96 -9.94
CA THR A 73 -17.77 4.30 -10.28
C THR A 73 -17.35 5.40 -9.29
N MET A 74 -17.03 5.05 -8.03
CA MET A 74 -16.80 6.06 -6.98
C MET A 74 -15.34 6.32 -6.63
N MET A 75 -14.39 5.53 -7.13
CA MET A 75 -12.98 5.82 -6.88
C MET A 75 -12.39 6.67 -7.98
N ALA A 76 -11.37 7.45 -7.62
CA ALA A 76 -10.67 8.32 -8.56
C ALA A 76 -9.84 7.56 -9.60
N VAL A 77 -9.58 6.26 -9.38
CA VAL A 77 -8.78 5.40 -10.25
C VAL A 77 -9.42 4.02 -10.34
N ASN A 78 -9.25 3.33 -11.47
CA ASN A 78 -9.64 1.93 -11.58
C ASN A 78 -8.81 1.09 -10.59
N THR A 79 -9.43 0.53 -9.52
CA THR A 79 -8.70 -0.34 -8.57
C THR A 79 -8.64 -1.79 -8.97
N TYR A 80 -9.34 -2.21 -10.02
CA TYR A 80 -9.32 -3.61 -10.42
C TYR A 80 -7.89 -4.14 -10.64
N PRO A 81 -6.95 -3.39 -11.28
CA PRO A 81 -5.55 -3.78 -11.36
C PRO A 81 -4.85 -3.94 -10.01
N TYR A 82 -5.19 -3.11 -9.02
CA TYR A 82 -4.61 -3.16 -7.67
C TYR A 82 -5.08 -4.42 -6.93
N LEU A 83 -6.38 -4.70 -6.97
CA LEU A 83 -7.00 -5.89 -6.37
C LEU A 83 -6.51 -7.17 -7.05
N LEU A 84 -6.38 -7.16 -8.38
CA LEU A 84 -5.84 -8.28 -9.14
C LEU A 84 -4.38 -8.56 -8.77
N HIS A 85 -3.56 -7.53 -8.64
CA HIS A 85 -2.18 -7.68 -8.16
C HIS A 85 -2.13 -8.30 -6.77
N ALA A 86 -2.91 -7.80 -5.81
CA ALA A 86 -2.98 -8.38 -4.47
C ALA A 86 -3.43 -9.85 -4.47
N LYS A 87 -4.36 -10.22 -5.37
CA LYS A 87 -4.79 -11.61 -5.54
C LYS A 87 -3.68 -12.52 -6.06
N LEU A 88 -2.87 -12.03 -7.02
CA LEU A 88 -1.73 -12.77 -7.58
C LEU A 88 -0.64 -13.03 -6.52
N PHE A 89 -0.41 -12.08 -5.61
CA PHE A 89 0.47 -12.30 -4.45
C PHE A 89 0.02 -13.46 -3.57
N SER A 90 -1.28 -13.61 -3.35
CA SER A 90 -1.82 -14.65 -2.46
C SER A 90 -1.70 -16.07 -3.03
N SER A 91 -1.52 -16.25 -4.34
CA SER A 91 -1.51 -17.58 -4.99
C SER A 91 -0.12 -18.19 -5.19
N GLU A 92 0.95 -17.42 -4.99
CA GLU A 92 2.31 -17.79 -5.43
C GLU A 92 3.29 -18.19 -4.29
N HIS A 93 2.87 -18.27 -3.02
CA HIS A 93 3.83 -18.31 -1.90
C HIS A 93 3.71 -19.51 -0.93
N GLU A 94 4.79 -20.31 -0.87
CA GLU A 94 5.22 -21.03 0.34
C GLU A 94 5.72 -19.99 1.36
N PHE A 95 5.05 -19.86 2.50
CA PHE A 95 5.44 -18.95 3.58
C PHE A 95 6.89 -19.22 4.02
N ARG A 96 7.81 -18.33 3.66
CA ARG A 96 9.15 -18.29 4.27
C ARG A 96 9.09 -17.40 5.51
N TYR A 97 9.88 -17.74 6.51
CA TYR A 97 9.84 -17.16 7.87
C TYR A 97 10.07 -15.63 7.97
N LEU A 98 10.29 -14.88 6.87
CA LEU A 98 10.29 -13.41 6.89
C LEU A 98 8.93 -12.89 6.45
N PHE A 99 8.23 -12.13 7.30
CA PHE A 99 6.98 -11.44 6.95
C PHE A 99 7.27 -10.03 6.39
N HIS A 100 6.94 -9.80 5.13
CA HIS A 100 6.99 -8.51 4.45
C HIS A 100 5.57 -8.01 4.23
N VAL A 101 5.29 -6.77 4.64
CA VAL A 101 4.00 -6.11 4.43
C VAL A 101 4.18 -5.02 3.38
N LEU A 102 3.51 -5.16 2.24
CA LEU A 102 3.47 -4.11 1.22
C LEU A 102 2.31 -3.16 1.52
N LEU A 103 2.64 -1.95 1.99
CA LEU A 103 1.68 -0.89 2.22
C LEU A 103 1.62 0.01 0.98
N VAL A 104 0.51 -0.08 0.24
CA VAL A 104 0.22 0.83 -0.86
C VAL A 104 -0.71 1.91 -0.32
N CYS A 105 -0.13 3.05 0.02
CA CYS A 105 -0.90 4.21 0.47
C CYS A 105 -1.12 5.15 -0.72
N ALA A 106 -2.38 5.53 -0.90
CA ALA A 106 -2.77 6.70 -1.66
C ALA A 106 -3.97 7.34 -0.94
N GLN A 107 -3.85 7.60 0.36
CA GLN A 107 -4.81 8.45 1.05
C GLN A 107 -4.36 9.90 0.91
N ASN A 108 -5.29 10.77 0.50
CA ASN A 108 -5.15 12.20 0.68
C ASN A 108 -4.87 12.47 2.16
N ALA A 109 -3.72 13.10 2.43
CA ALA A 109 -3.58 13.97 3.59
C ALA A 109 -4.07 15.36 3.16
#